data_AF-A0A8S4SIQ6-F1
#
_entry.id   AF-A0A8S4SIQ6-F1
#
_cell.length_a   1.000
_cell.length_b   1.000
_cell.length_c   1.000
_cell.angle_alpha   90.00
_cell.angle_beta   90.00
_cell.angle_gamma   90.00
#
_symmetry.space_group_name_H-M   'P 1'
#
loop_
_entity.id
_entity.type
_entity.pdbx_description
1 polymer ?
#
loop_
_entity_poly.entity_id
_entity_poly.type
_entity_poly.pdbx_seq_one_letter_code
_entity_poly.pdbx_strand_id
1 'polypeptide(L)'
;MLFTPRLYTEDMWGSVLAVDNFHSLPCYHTRTFIFSTRPSIADVATDKLTEWTVDLYPKGVWFRKSMLIVWAGTYDVPEVVLRTVRISITCQNCPEQSDCDRDYNDYYEPDVRVKIGILVWGVQNGVEHVASVVERVHRFSAQNR
;
A
#
# COMPACT_ATOMS: atom_id res chain seq x y z
N MET A 1 10.09 17.33 23.70
CA MET A 1 10.40 17.01 22.29
C MET A 1 9.36 17.71 21.43
N LEU A 2 9.78 18.60 20.53
CA LEU A 2 8.88 19.24 19.57
C LEU A 2 8.57 18.23 18.46
N PHE A 3 7.30 17.85 18.34
CA PHE A 3 6.80 17.09 17.20
C PHE A 3 6.80 18.01 15.98
N THR A 4 7.71 17.81 15.04
CA THR A 4 7.63 18.45 13.73
C THR A 4 6.51 17.76 12.95
N PRO A 5 5.41 18.46 12.60
CA PRO A 5 4.37 17.88 11.76
C PRO A 5 4.99 17.49 10.40
N ARG A 6 4.80 16.24 9.97
CA ARG A 6 5.33 15.74 8.71
C ARG A 6 4.53 16.33 7.55
N LEU A 7 5.21 16.91 6.56
CA LEU A 7 4.58 17.31 5.31
C LEU A 7 4.49 16.05 4.41
N TYR A 8 3.36 15.36 4.43
CA TYR A 8 3.15 14.10 3.71
C TYR A 8 3.08 14.25 2.18
N THR A 9 3.29 15.45 1.65
CA THR A 9 3.33 15.76 0.21
C THR A 9 4.75 15.88 -0.33
N GLU A 10 5.78 15.68 0.50
CA GLU A 10 7.19 15.70 0.09
C GLU A 10 7.63 14.30 -0.37
N ASP A 11 8.45 14.25 -1.43
CA ASP A 11 8.94 13.00 -2.04
C ASP A 11 9.78 12.12 -1.08
N MET A 12 10.17 12.65 0.07
CA MET A 12 10.90 11.92 1.10
C MET A 12 10.05 10.82 1.77
N TRP A 13 8.73 11.03 1.84
CA TRP A 13 7.79 10.16 2.59
C TRP A 13 6.54 9.77 1.80
N GLY A 14 6.46 10.21 0.55
CA GLY A 14 5.32 10.01 -0.32
C GLY A 14 5.75 9.86 -1.77
N SER A 15 4.80 9.50 -2.61
CA SER A 15 4.97 9.45 -4.05
C SER A 15 3.67 9.86 -4.71
N VAL A 16 3.76 10.39 -5.94
CA VAL A 16 2.60 10.82 -6.72
C VAL A 16 2.29 9.79 -7.79
N LEU A 17 1.03 9.37 -7.82
CA LEU A 17 0.49 8.44 -8.79
C LEU A 17 -0.50 9.16 -9.70
N ALA A 18 -0.10 9.40 -10.94
CA ALA A 18 -0.96 9.96 -11.98
C ALA A 18 -1.60 8.89 -12.88
N VAL A 19 -2.87 9.13 -13.27
CA VAL A 19 -3.60 8.30 -14.23
C VAL A 19 -3.85 9.09 -15.51
N ASP A 20 -2.90 9.03 -16.43
CA ASP A 20 -3.00 9.70 -17.71
C ASP A 20 -3.92 8.93 -18.66
N ASN A 21 -4.57 9.68 -19.55
CA ASN A 21 -5.45 9.13 -20.58
C ASN A 21 -6.53 8.18 -19.99
N PHE A 22 -7.10 8.54 -18.84
CA PHE A 22 -8.07 7.71 -18.11
C PHE A 22 -9.16 7.12 -19.01
N HIS A 23 -9.70 7.92 -19.95
CA HIS A 23 -10.75 7.46 -20.86
C HIS A 23 -10.31 6.33 -21.80
N SER A 24 -9.05 6.33 -22.26
CA SER A 24 -8.53 5.28 -23.15
C SER A 24 -8.05 4.02 -22.43
N LEU A 25 -7.91 4.05 -21.09
CA LEU A 25 -7.48 2.88 -20.32
C LEU A 25 -8.49 1.72 -20.46
N PRO A 26 -8.05 0.48 -20.66
CA PRO A 26 -8.93 -0.68 -20.62
C PRO A 26 -9.65 -0.81 -19.28
N CYS A 27 -10.87 -1.36 -19.28
CA CYS A 27 -11.53 -1.77 -18.05
C CYS A 27 -10.65 -2.78 -17.31
N TYR A 28 -10.59 -2.67 -15.98
CA TYR A 28 -9.80 -3.56 -15.11
C TYR A 28 -8.28 -3.54 -15.37
N HIS A 29 -7.79 -2.49 -16.04
CA HIS A 29 -6.35 -2.22 -16.14
C HIS A 29 -5.77 -1.94 -14.74
N THR A 30 -4.54 -2.40 -14.52
CA THR A 30 -3.78 -2.17 -13.28
C THR A 30 -2.52 -1.38 -13.63
N ARG A 31 -2.19 -0.37 -12.82
CA ARG A 31 -0.89 0.29 -12.87
C ARG A 31 -0.14 0.02 -11.56
N THR A 32 1.09 -0.47 -11.67
CA THR A 32 1.96 -0.78 -10.54
C THR A 32 3.03 0.29 -10.38
N PHE A 33 3.24 0.75 -9.15
CA PHE A 33 4.27 1.71 -8.77
C PHE A 33 5.11 1.14 -7.67
N ILE A 34 6.41 1.39 -7.74
CA ILE A 34 7.35 0.96 -6.72
C ILE A 34 8.10 2.19 -6.28
N PHE A 35 8.12 2.42 -4.98
CA PHE A 35 8.92 3.50 -4.38
C PHE A 35 9.41 3.06 -3.01
N SER A 36 10.35 3.81 -2.46
CA SER A 36 10.90 3.53 -1.15
C SER A 36 10.85 4.77 -0.26
N THR A 37 10.65 4.54 1.03
CA THR A 37 10.66 5.60 2.04
C THR A 37 11.72 5.28 3.08
N ARG A 38 12.24 6.33 3.72
CA ARG A 38 13.07 6.13 4.92
C ARG A 38 12.20 5.61 6.07
N PRO A 39 12.77 4.87 7.03
CA PRO A 39 12.09 4.59 8.30
C PRO A 39 11.95 5.87 9.15
N SER A 40 11.04 5.85 10.12
CA SER A 40 10.77 6.97 11.03
C SER A 40 12.05 7.42 11.77
N ILE A 41 12.28 8.73 11.90
CA ILE A 41 13.40 9.30 12.70
C ILE A 41 13.42 8.81 14.16
N ALA A 42 12.27 8.41 14.71
CA ALA A 42 12.19 7.88 16.07
C ALA A 42 12.71 6.44 16.20
N ASP A 43 12.78 5.70 15.08
CA ASP A 43 13.34 4.36 15.04
C ASP A 43 14.83 4.52 14.72
N VAL A 44 15.65 4.44 15.76
CA VAL A 44 17.10 4.58 15.71
C VAL A 44 17.67 3.66 14.62
N ALA A 45 18.23 4.30 13.58
CA ALA A 45 19.31 3.79 12.75
C ALA A 45 19.17 2.38 12.17
N THR A 46 18.18 2.17 11.30
CA THR A 46 18.34 1.19 10.21
C THR A 46 18.50 1.95 8.91
N ASP A 47 19.66 1.81 8.27
CA ASP A 47 19.98 2.40 6.95
C ASP A 47 19.19 1.74 5.80
N LYS A 48 18.20 0.91 6.15
CA LYS A 48 17.40 0.10 5.23
C LYS A 48 16.13 0.86 4.87
N LEU A 49 15.95 1.13 3.59
CA LEU A 49 14.74 1.74 3.06
C LEU A 49 13.57 0.75 3.12
N THR A 50 12.37 1.25 3.42
CA THR A 50 11.14 0.47 3.28
C THR A 50 10.67 0.56 1.84
N GLU A 51 10.53 -0.58 1.17
CA GLU A 51 10.09 -0.67 -0.21
C GLU A 51 8.60 -0.97 -0.29
N TRP A 52 7.89 -0.21 -1.12
CA TRP A 52 6.46 -0.25 -1.28
C TRP A 52 6.10 -0.58 -2.72
N THR A 53 5.19 -1.53 -2.91
CA THR A 53 4.52 -1.75 -4.19
C THR A 53 3.07 -1.29 -4.08
N VAL A 54 2.64 -0.46 -5.03
CA VAL A 54 1.29 0.09 -5.09
C VAL A 54 0.63 -0.30 -6.40
N ASP A 55 -0.46 -1.05 -6.33
CA ASP A 55 -1.28 -1.41 -7.49
C ASP A 55 -2.57 -0.58 -7.50
N LEU A 56 -2.73 0.25 -8.52
CA LEU A 56 -3.92 1.05 -8.74
C LEU A 56 -4.81 0.43 -9.81
N TYR A 57 -6.08 0.29 -9.46
CA TYR A 57 -7.17 -0.19 -10.30
C TYR A 57 -8.15 0.96 -10.56
N PRO A 58 -7.89 1.83 -11.56
CA PRO A 58 -8.65 3.07 -11.77
C PRO A 58 -10.05 2.81 -12.34
N LYS A 59 -10.29 1.66 -12.99
CA LYS A 59 -11.58 1.27 -13.57
C LYS A 59 -12.21 0.05 -12.89
N GLY A 60 -11.87 -0.18 -11.63
CA GLY A 60 -12.35 -1.32 -10.86
C GLY A 60 -11.59 -2.62 -11.10
N VAL A 61 -12.05 -3.69 -10.46
CA VAL A 61 -11.41 -5.01 -10.49
C VAL A 61 -12.41 -6.06 -10.94
N TRP A 62 -11.98 -6.97 -11.80
CA TRP A 62 -12.78 -8.10 -12.26
C TRP A 62 -12.15 -9.41 -11.78
N PHE A 63 -12.80 -10.02 -10.80
CA PHE A 63 -12.46 -11.37 -10.34
C PHE A 63 -13.22 -12.36 -11.19
N ARG A 64 -12.51 -13.02 -12.12
CA ARG A 64 -13.09 -14.06 -12.97
C ARG A 64 -13.52 -15.26 -12.16
N LYS A 65 -14.52 -15.99 -12.65
CA LYS A 65 -14.91 -17.29 -12.08
C LYS A 65 -13.68 -18.20 -11.99
N SER A 66 -13.51 -18.87 -10.86
CA SER A 66 -12.40 -19.80 -10.61
C SER A 66 -12.84 -20.99 -9.75
N MET A 67 -11.96 -21.98 -9.60
CA MET A 67 -12.16 -23.10 -8.69
C MET A 67 -11.11 -23.07 -7.59
N LEU A 68 -11.54 -23.08 -6.33
CA LEU A 68 -10.66 -23.20 -5.18
C LEU A 68 -10.52 -24.69 -4.82
N ILE A 69 -9.30 -25.20 -4.91
CA ILE A 69 -8.96 -26.59 -4.55
C ILE A 69 -8.42 -26.59 -3.11
N VAL A 70 -9.12 -27.27 -2.20
CA VAL A 70 -8.67 -27.51 -0.82
C VAL A 70 -8.81 -28.99 -0.49
N TRP A 71 -8.25 -29.43 0.65
CA TRP A 71 -8.30 -30.85 1.04
C TRP A 71 -9.74 -31.39 1.21
N ALA A 72 -10.68 -30.55 1.64
CA ALA A 72 -12.09 -30.91 1.80
C ALA A 72 -12.89 -30.98 0.47
N GLY A 73 -12.27 -30.63 -0.67
CA GLY A 73 -12.90 -30.66 -1.99
C GLY A 73 -12.64 -29.42 -2.83
N THR A 74 -13.30 -29.36 -3.98
CA THR A 74 -13.24 -28.23 -4.91
C THR A 74 -14.49 -27.37 -4.77
N TYR A 75 -14.30 -26.06 -4.62
CA TYR A 75 -15.39 -25.09 -4.49
C TYR A 75 -15.39 -24.14 -5.68
N ASP A 76 -16.56 -23.92 -6.29
CA ASP A 76 -16.76 -22.86 -7.28
C ASP A 76 -16.69 -21.49 -6.61
N VAL A 77 -15.78 -20.64 -7.09
CA VAL A 77 -15.70 -19.24 -6.69
C VAL A 77 -16.41 -18.40 -7.77
N PRO A 78 -17.50 -17.69 -7.43
CA PRO A 78 -18.27 -16.94 -8.40
C PRO A 78 -17.48 -15.76 -8.96
N GLU A 79 -17.86 -15.34 -10.17
CA GLU A 79 -17.33 -14.12 -10.77
C GLU A 79 -17.86 -12.87 -10.05
N VAL A 80 -16.99 -11.89 -9.80
CA VAL A 80 -17.35 -10.62 -9.14
C VAL A 80 -16.68 -9.45 -9.84
N VAL A 81 -17.47 -8.44 -10.20
CA VAL A 81 -16.98 -7.16 -10.74
C VAL A 81 -17.17 -6.07 -9.68
N LEU A 82 -16.06 -5.46 -9.25
CA LEU A 82 -16.08 -4.33 -8.34
C LEU A 82 -15.75 -3.05 -9.10
N ARG A 83 -16.76 -2.20 -9.33
CA ARG A 83 -16.65 -0.94 -10.09
C ARG A 83 -16.17 0.24 -9.24
N THR A 84 -15.27 -0.02 -8.31
CA THR A 84 -14.71 0.99 -7.39
C THR A 84 -13.22 1.16 -7.67
N VAL A 85 -12.72 2.39 -7.63
CA VAL A 85 -11.25 2.61 -7.64
C VAL A 85 -10.64 1.88 -6.44
N ARG A 86 -9.62 1.07 -6.67
CA ARG A 86 -8.90 0.36 -5.60
C ARG A 86 -7.42 0.64 -5.69
N ILE A 87 -6.80 0.75 -4.52
CA ILE A 87 -5.36 0.81 -4.36
C ILE A 87 -4.99 -0.35 -3.44
N SER A 88 -4.06 -1.19 -3.89
CA SER A 88 -3.39 -2.18 -3.06
C SER A 88 -2.01 -1.64 -2.72
N ILE A 89 -1.58 -1.79 -1.47
CA ILE A 89 -0.27 -1.34 -1.01
C ILE A 89 0.37 -2.53 -0.30
N THR A 90 1.56 -2.89 -0.73
CA THR A 90 2.32 -4.02 -0.21
C THR A 90 3.67 -3.55 0.27
N CYS A 91 4.04 -3.94 1.49
CA CYS A 91 5.37 -3.73 2.05
C CYS A 91 6.27 -4.89 1.63
N GLN A 92 7.25 -4.63 0.76
CA GLN A 92 8.13 -5.69 0.22
C GLN A 92 9.10 -6.22 1.27
N ASN A 93 9.66 -5.32 2.07
CA ASN A 93 10.72 -5.61 3.03
C ASN A 93 10.20 -5.55 4.48
N CYS A 94 9.09 -6.26 4.77
CA CYS A 94 8.70 -6.50 6.17
C CYS A 94 9.89 -7.09 6.93
N PRO A 95 10.22 -6.57 8.12
CA PRO A 95 11.37 -7.05 8.88
C PRO A 95 11.19 -8.54 9.16
N GLU A 96 12.17 -9.33 8.72
CA GLU A 96 12.27 -10.74 9.08
C GLU A 96 12.94 -10.80 10.45
N GLN A 97 12.48 -11.70 11.32
CA GLN A 97 13.03 -11.86 12.66
C GLN A 97 14.51 -12.25 12.53
N SER A 98 15.41 -11.35 12.91
CA SER A 98 16.85 -11.59 12.91
C SER A 98 17.17 -12.72 13.88
N ASP A 99 17.87 -13.76 13.43
CA ASP A 99 18.35 -14.84 14.32
C ASP A 99 19.24 -14.34 15.47
N CYS A 100 19.82 -13.15 15.32
CA CYS A 100 20.69 -12.51 16.32
C CYS A 100 19.98 -11.65 17.37
N ASP A 101 18.66 -11.40 17.26
CA ASP A 101 17.86 -10.66 18.26
C ASP A 101 17.02 -11.59 19.16
N ARG A 102 17.36 -12.89 19.20
CA ARG A 102 16.81 -13.84 20.19
C ARG A 102 17.41 -13.58 21.58
N ASP A 103 17.14 -12.41 22.15
CA ASP A 103 17.18 -12.29 23.61
C ASP A 103 15.93 -12.98 24.16
N TYR A 104 16.10 -13.79 25.21
CA TYR A 104 15.16 -14.84 25.64
C TYR A 104 13.82 -14.30 26.21
N ASN A 105 13.56 -13.00 26.08
CA ASN A 105 12.44 -12.30 26.71
C ASN A 105 11.60 -11.40 25.77
N ASP A 106 11.92 -11.29 24.48
CA ASP A 106 11.14 -10.41 23.57
C ASP A 106 10.46 -11.20 22.44
N TYR A 107 9.28 -11.74 22.76
CA TYR A 107 8.43 -12.54 21.86
C TYR A 107 7.61 -11.66 20.90
N TYR A 108 8.12 -10.49 20.49
CA TYR A 108 7.41 -9.63 19.54
C TYR A 108 7.85 -9.99 18.12
N GLU A 109 6.88 -10.44 17.30
CA GLU A 109 7.09 -10.53 15.85
C GLU A 109 7.39 -9.13 15.32
N PRO A 110 8.47 -8.96 14.53
CA PRO A 110 8.84 -7.67 14.00
C PRO A 110 7.74 -7.19 13.03
N ASP A 111 7.25 -5.97 13.23
CA ASP A 111 6.19 -5.38 12.44
C ASP A 111 6.48 -3.94 12.06
N VAL A 112 5.90 -3.52 10.93
CA VAL A 112 5.98 -2.14 10.46
C VAL A 112 4.62 -1.49 10.62
N ARG A 113 4.53 -0.49 11.52
CA ARG A 113 3.32 0.30 11.74
C ARG A 113 3.40 1.59 10.95
N VAL A 114 2.45 1.79 10.05
CA VAL A 114 2.38 3.01 9.25
C VAL A 114 1.00 3.62 9.27
N LYS A 115 0.98 4.95 9.12
CA LYS A 115 -0.22 5.70 8.75
C LYS A 115 -0.07 6.10 7.28
N ILE A 116 -0.94 5.59 6.43
CA ILE A 116 -0.98 5.87 5.00
C ILE A 116 -2.07 6.92 4.77
N GLY A 117 -1.69 8.02 4.12
CA GLY A 117 -2.61 9.03 3.61
C GLY A 117 -2.64 8.99 2.09
N ILE A 118 -3.84 8.99 1.50
CA ILE A 118 -4.06 9.03 0.06
C ILE A 118 -4.84 10.30 -0.24
N LEU A 119 -4.20 11.22 -0.95
CA LEU A 119 -4.80 12.46 -1.43
C LEU A 119 -5.29 12.25 -2.87
N VAL A 120 -6.60 12.23 -3.07
CA VAL A 120 -7.20 12.19 -4.40
C VAL A 120 -7.48 13.62 -4.84
N TRP A 121 -6.85 14.05 -5.91
CA TRP A 121 -7.00 15.38 -6.46
C TRP A 121 -7.04 15.36 -7.98
N GLY A 122 -7.47 16.46 -8.59
CA GLY A 122 -7.50 16.63 -10.03
C GLY A 122 -7.43 18.11 -10.43
N VAL A 123 -7.22 18.37 -11.71
CA VAL A 123 -7.14 19.74 -12.26
C VAL A 123 -8.43 20.08 -12.99
N GLN A 124 -9.05 21.21 -12.63
CA GLN A 124 -10.18 21.78 -13.36
C GLN A 124 -9.86 23.24 -13.70
N ASN A 125 -9.94 23.60 -14.98
CA ASN A 125 -9.63 24.95 -15.47
C ASN A 125 -8.23 25.48 -15.04
N GLY A 126 -7.24 24.58 -14.94
CA GLY A 126 -5.88 24.94 -14.51
C GLY A 126 -5.70 25.09 -13.00
N VAL A 127 -6.73 24.81 -12.20
CA VAL A 127 -6.68 24.84 -10.74
C VAL A 127 -6.74 23.43 -10.18
N GLU A 128 -5.86 23.12 -9.22
CA GLU A 128 -5.87 21.84 -8.51
C GLU A 128 -6.96 21.82 -7.43
N HIS A 129 -7.74 20.75 -7.43
CA HIS A 129 -8.81 20.52 -6.47
C HIS A 129 -8.62 19.17 -5.79
N VAL A 130 -8.60 19.19 -4.46
CA VAL A 130 -8.66 17.97 -3.64
C VAL A 130 -10.09 17.46 -3.64
N ALA A 131 -10.30 16.25 -4.15
CA ALA A 131 -11.59 15.58 -4.17
C ALA A 131 -11.84 14.81 -2.86
N SER A 132 -10.84 14.09 -2.36
CA SER A 132 -10.95 13.34 -1.12
C SER A 132 -9.60 13.04 -0.48
N VAL A 133 -9.63 12.79 0.83
CA VAL A 133 -8.49 12.30 1.60
C VAL A 133 -8.92 11.00 2.27
N VAL A 134 -8.13 9.95 2.08
CA VAL A 134 -8.33 8.66 2.76
C VAL A 134 -7.11 8.39 3.62
N GLU A 135 -7.31 8.20 4.91
CA GLU A 135 -6.25 7.82 5.84
C GLU A 135 -6.52 6.44 6.42
N ARG A 136 -5.48 5.60 6.52
CA ARG A 136 -5.54 4.34 7.26
C ARG A 136 -4.27 4.08 8.03
N VAL A 137 -4.44 3.58 9.25
CA VAL A 137 -3.35 3.00 10.03
C VAL A 137 -3.30 1.50 9.75
N HIS A 138 -2.13 0.98 9.45
CA HIS A 138 -1.93 -0.44 9.16
C HIS A 138 -0.66 -0.97 9.83
N ARG A 139 -0.71 -2.25 10.22
CA ARG A 139 0.41 -3.02 10.76
C ARG A 139 0.77 -4.09 9.73
N PHE A 140 1.90 -3.91 9.07
CA PHE A 140 2.47 -4.89 8.16
C PHE A 140 3.31 -5.91 8.95
N SER A 141 3.11 -7.19 8.68
CA SER A 141 3.87 -8.30 9.26
C SER A 141 4.21 -9.33 8.19
N ALA A 142 4.98 -10.37 8.54
CA ALA A 142 5.29 -11.45 7.62
C ALA A 142 4.03 -12.16 7.08
N GLN A 143 2.98 -12.27 7.91
CA GLN A 143 1.70 -12.90 7.56
C GLN A 143 0.72 -11.94 6.87
N ASN A 144 0.97 -10.62 6.94
CA ASN A 144 0.10 -9.58 6.42
C ASN A 144 0.94 -8.46 5.78
N ARG A 145 1.35 -8.70 4.53
CA ARG A 145 2.26 -7.84 3.74
C ARG A 145 1.52 -6.86 2.84
#